data_AF-A0A9D6B460-F1
#
_entry.id   AF-A0A9D6B460-F1
#
_cell.length_a   1.000
_cell.length_b   1.000
_cell.length_c   1.000
_cell.angle_alpha   90.00
_cell.angle_beta   90.00
_cell.angle_gamma   90.00
#
_symmetry.space_group_name_H-M   'P 1'
#
loop_
_entity.id
_entity.type
_entity.pdbx_description
1 polymer ?
#
loop_
_entity_poly.entity_id
_entity_poly.type
_entity_poly.pdbx_seq_one_letter_code
_entity_poly.pdbx_strand_id
1 'polypeptide(L)'
;MPKAFEGLVGNLASLKSFDTYLASQLFDIRLPLVAGIMAIILAQGLSTHEEERGELRTILALPISRTKLLFEKWLALVIITGVTVIGLGVGIYITAPVTTGAELEFLTFIKLALMTWLLMIAYGTIAFAVGMISGSKGLATLVSIFVIIGSFILSTFAPAVDWLGHYEKLSLIYYFPAVDIVEYGIAKTNVAVLSGVTLVALLVAIVVFRRRDVR
;
A
#
# COMPACT_ATOMS: atom_id res chain seq x y z
N MET A 1 21.27 -7.86 -20.28
CA MET A 1 21.12 -6.54 -19.61
C MET A 1 21.95 -6.61 -18.33
N PRO A 2 22.54 -5.52 -17.81
CA PRO A 2 23.16 -5.56 -16.48
C PRO A 2 22.10 -5.89 -15.41
N LYS A 3 22.43 -6.72 -14.42
CA LYS A 3 21.49 -7.17 -13.36
C LYS A 3 20.75 -6.02 -12.65
N ALA A 4 21.38 -4.85 -12.53
CA ALA A 4 20.78 -3.65 -11.94
C ALA A 4 19.56 -3.11 -12.73
N PHE A 5 19.50 -3.35 -14.03
CA PHE A 5 18.36 -2.92 -14.87
C PHE A 5 17.24 -3.97 -14.92
N GLU A 6 17.51 -5.22 -14.52
CA GLU A 6 16.50 -6.29 -14.51
C GLU A 6 15.40 -6.03 -13.48
N GLY A 7 15.73 -5.45 -12.32
CA GLY A 7 14.73 -5.06 -11.31
C GLY A 7 13.83 -3.89 -11.72
N LEU A 8 14.25 -3.07 -12.69
CA LEU A 8 13.50 -1.88 -13.13
C LEU A 8 12.66 -2.15 -14.39
N VAL A 9 13.14 -3.05 -15.25
CA VAL A 9 12.51 -3.42 -16.52
C VAL A 9 11.65 -4.68 -16.40
N GLY A 10 11.94 -5.54 -15.41
CA GLY A 10 11.34 -6.87 -15.26
C GLY A 10 12.12 -7.95 -16.03
N ASN A 11 11.84 -9.21 -15.72
CA ASN A 11 12.49 -10.34 -16.38
C ASN A 11 12.04 -10.44 -17.85
N LEU A 12 12.99 -10.56 -18.79
CA LEU A 12 12.70 -10.70 -20.23
C LEU A 12 11.85 -11.94 -20.56
N ALA A 13 11.90 -12.98 -19.72
CA ALA A 13 11.03 -14.14 -19.85
C ALA A 13 9.55 -13.80 -19.64
N SER A 14 9.26 -12.86 -18.75
CA SER A 14 7.91 -12.38 -18.39
C SER A 14 7.28 -11.53 -19.50
N LEU A 15 8.07 -11.04 -20.47
CA LEU A 15 7.57 -10.24 -21.59
C LEU A 15 6.96 -11.09 -22.72
N LYS A 16 7.03 -12.42 -22.62
CA LYS A 16 6.54 -13.34 -23.66
C LYS A 16 5.03 -13.58 -23.61
N SER A 17 4.43 -13.45 -22.43
CA SER A 17 2.99 -13.60 -22.22
C SER A 17 2.39 -12.25 -21.83
N PHE A 18 1.20 -11.96 -22.35
CA PHE A 18 0.53 -10.69 -22.09
C PHE A 18 0.21 -10.48 -20.60
N ASP A 19 -0.27 -11.53 -19.92
CA ASP A 19 -0.66 -11.43 -18.51
C ASP A 19 0.54 -11.15 -17.62
N THR A 20 1.65 -11.85 -17.87
CA THR A 20 2.91 -11.66 -17.15
C THR A 20 3.57 -10.33 -17.51
N TYR A 21 3.38 -9.83 -18.74
CA TYR A 21 3.80 -8.49 -19.14
C TYR A 21 3.04 -7.41 -18.36
N LEU A 22 1.69 -7.48 -18.30
CA LEU A 22 0.90 -6.52 -17.54
C LEU A 22 1.23 -6.59 -16.04
N ALA A 23 1.38 -7.79 -15.48
CA ALA A 23 1.77 -7.96 -14.08
C ALA A 23 3.13 -7.32 -13.79
N SER A 24 4.15 -7.60 -14.59
CA SER A 24 5.48 -7.01 -14.40
C SER A 24 5.53 -5.50 -14.62
N GLN A 25 4.85 -5.00 -15.65
CA GLN A 25 4.95 -3.58 -16.01
C GLN A 25 4.06 -2.67 -15.16
N LEU A 26 2.85 -3.12 -14.82
CA LEU A 26 1.91 -2.31 -14.04
C LEU A 26 1.96 -2.67 -12.57
N PHE A 27 1.85 -3.95 -12.22
CA PHE A 27 1.54 -4.37 -10.85
C PHE A 27 2.77 -4.63 -9.97
N ASP A 28 3.96 -4.93 -10.50
CA ASP A 28 5.14 -5.17 -9.65
C ASP A 28 5.64 -3.89 -8.95
N ILE A 29 5.64 -2.75 -9.64
CA ILE A 29 6.27 -1.51 -9.11
C ILE A 29 5.38 -0.27 -9.28
N ARG A 30 4.89 0.00 -10.50
CA ARG A 30 4.26 1.28 -10.83
C ARG A 30 2.97 1.50 -10.05
N LEU A 31 2.09 0.50 -10.07
CA LEU A 31 0.82 0.56 -9.37
C LEU A 31 0.99 0.54 -7.84
N PRO A 32 1.83 -0.34 -7.24
CA PRO A 32 2.19 -0.26 -5.83
C PRO A 32 2.64 1.13 -5.37
N LEU A 33 3.49 1.80 -6.15
CA LEU A 33 3.98 3.12 -5.80
C LEU A 33 2.89 4.19 -5.88
N VAL A 34 2.21 4.31 -7.02
CA VAL A 34 1.19 5.35 -7.21
C VAL A 34 0.02 5.15 -6.25
N ALA A 35 -0.48 3.92 -6.16
CA ALA A 35 -1.59 3.59 -5.27
C ALA A 35 -1.20 3.71 -3.78
N GLY A 36 0.04 3.32 -3.43
CA GLY A 36 0.58 3.49 -2.09
C GLY A 36 0.71 4.96 -1.68
N ILE A 37 1.24 5.82 -2.56
CA ILE A 37 1.32 7.27 -2.33
C ILE A 37 -0.07 7.87 -2.11
N MET A 38 -1.04 7.49 -2.95
CA MET A 38 -2.41 7.97 -2.80
C MET A 38 -3.03 7.53 -1.46
N ALA A 39 -2.80 6.29 -1.04
CA ALA A 39 -3.26 5.79 0.26
C ALA A 39 -2.62 6.55 1.43
N ILE A 40 -1.33 6.91 1.31
CA ILE A 40 -0.62 7.74 2.29
C ILE A 40 -1.23 9.15 2.38
N ILE A 41 -1.48 9.80 1.24
CA ILE A 41 -2.08 11.14 1.20
C ILE A 41 -3.46 11.13 1.86
N LEU A 42 -4.28 10.13 1.52
CA LEU A 42 -5.60 9.94 2.12
C LEU A 42 -5.50 9.72 3.64
N ALA A 43 -4.58 8.86 4.09
CA ALA A 43 -4.34 8.59 5.49
C ALA A 43 -3.92 9.84 6.28
N GLN A 44 -3.09 10.70 5.69
CA GLN A 44 -2.72 11.99 6.29
C GLN A 44 -3.92 12.94 6.40
N GLY A 45 -4.76 13.00 5.37
CA GLY A 45 -6.02 13.75 5.41
C GLY A 45 -6.95 13.30 6.53
N LEU A 46 -7.02 12.00 6.80
CA LEU A 46 -7.88 11.43 7.84
C LEU A 46 -7.31 11.50 9.26
N SER A 47 -5.99 11.69 9.41
CA SER A 47 -5.30 11.64 10.71
C SER A 47 -4.87 13.02 11.21
N THR A 48 -4.00 13.73 10.49
CA THR A 48 -3.34 14.95 11.00
C THR A 48 -4.08 16.24 10.65
N HIS A 49 -4.92 16.23 9.62
CA HIS A 49 -5.51 17.45 9.06
C HIS A 49 -6.44 18.19 10.03
N GLU A 50 -7.26 17.46 10.78
CA GLU A 50 -8.15 18.03 11.81
C GLU A 50 -7.36 18.56 13.01
N GLU A 51 -6.22 17.95 13.33
CA GLU A 51 -5.37 18.37 14.43
C GLU A 51 -4.62 19.67 14.07
N GLU A 52 -4.09 19.78 12.84
CA GLU A 52 -3.50 21.02 12.31
C GLU A 52 -4.48 22.20 12.32
N ARG A 53 -5.76 21.93 12.11
CA ARG A 53 -6.83 22.95 12.10
C ARG A 53 -7.42 23.22 13.48
N GLY A 54 -6.97 22.51 14.52
CA GLY A 54 -7.51 22.59 15.88
C GLY A 54 -8.94 22.05 16.03
N GLU A 55 -9.50 21.43 14.99
CA GLU A 55 -10.86 20.89 14.95
C GLU A 55 -10.98 19.60 15.78
N LEU A 56 -9.88 18.84 15.90
CA LEU A 56 -9.85 17.58 16.64
C LEU A 56 -10.22 17.76 18.12
N ARG A 57 -9.84 18.89 18.75
CA ARG A 57 -10.24 19.22 20.13
C ARG A 57 -11.75 19.34 20.27
N THR A 58 -12.39 20.03 19.34
CA THR A 58 -13.83 20.24 19.33
C THR A 58 -14.58 18.92 19.15
N ILE A 59 -14.08 18.05 18.26
CA ILE A 59 -14.65 16.72 18.03
C ILE A 59 -14.53 15.86 19.30
N LEU A 60 -13.39 15.91 19.99
CA LEU A 60 -13.17 15.14 21.22
C LEU A 60 -13.86 15.71 22.46
N ALA A 61 -14.42 16.92 22.39
CA ALA A 61 -15.30 17.46 23.43
C ALA A 61 -16.69 16.80 23.41
N LEU A 62 -17.07 16.18 22.28
CA LEU A 62 -18.28 15.37 22.19
C LEU A 62 -18.10 14.06 22.98
N PRO A 63 -19.19 13.43 23.47
CA PRO A 63 -19.14 12.17 24.22
C PRO A 63 -18.87 10.96 23.31
N ILE A 64 -17.80 11.02 22.53
CA ILE A 64 -17.37 9.97 21.60
C ILE A 64 -16.11 9.28 22.14
N SER A 65 -16.08 7.95 22.04
CA SER A 65 -14.88 7.19 22.40
C SER A 65 -13.77 7.46 21.39
N ARG A 66 -12.56 7.78 21.87
CA ARG A 66 -11.37 7.97 21.03
C ARG A 66 -11.05 6.76 20.16
N THR A 67 -11.26 5.55 20.69
CA THR A 67 -11.05 4.31 19.94
C THR A 67 -12.08 4.17 18.82
N LYS A 68 -13.33 4.55 19.08
CA LYS A 68 -14.39 4.53 18.06
C LYS A 68 -14.07 5.51 16.92
N LEU A 69 -13.72 6.75 17.25
CA LEU A 69 -13.33 7.77 16.28
C LEU A 69 -12.15 7.31 15.39
N LEU A 70 -11.09 6.78 16.01
CA LEU A 70 -9.91 6.29 15.29
C LEU A 70 -10.29 5.13 14.35
N PHE A 71 -11.07 4.16 14.84
CA PHE A 71 -11.48 3.02 14.05
C PHE A 71 -12.40 3.40 12.88
N GLU A 72 -13.33 4.34 13.08
CA GLU A 72 -14.19 4.86 12.02
C GLU A 72 -13.39 5.58 10.92
N LYS A 73 -12.40 6.38 11.30
CA LYS A 73 -11.47 7.03 10.33
C LYS A 73 -10.62 6.02 9.58
N TRP A 74 -10.12 4.99 10.26
CA TRP A 74 -9.38 3.91 9.61
C TRP A 74 -10.28 3.11 8.67
N LEU A 75 -11.54 2.85 9.06
CA LEU A 75 -12.50 2.18 8.20
C LEU A 75 -12.82 3.03 6.95
N ALA A 76 -12.90 4.36 7.09
CA ALA A 76 -13.03 5.26 5.95
C ALA A 76 -11.83 5.14 4.99
N LEU A 77 -10.59 5.07 5.51
CA LEU A 77 -9.40 4.80 4.69
C LEU A 77 -9.54 3.49 3.91
N VAL A 78 -9.93 2.39 4.57
CA VAL A 78 -10.11 1.07 3.94
C VAL A 78 -11.18 1.10 2.86
N ILE A 79 -12.33 1.73 3.13
CA ILE A 79 -13.45 1.82 2.17
C ILE A 79 -13.07 2.68 0.97
N ILE A 80 -12.53 3.88 1.19
CA ILE A 80 -12.17 4.81 0.11
C ILE A 80 -11.11 4.17 -0.80
N THR A 81 -10.05 3.57 -0.21
CA THR A 81 -9.04 2.86 -1.02
C THR A 81 -9.64 1.68 -1.78
N GLY A 82 -10.60 0.96 -1.19
CA GLY A 82 -11.30 -0.14 -1.86
C GLY A 82 -12.10 0.33 -3.07
N VAL A 83 -12.87 1.41 -2.92
CA VAL A 83 -13.59 2.06 -4.02
C VAL A 83 -12.61 2.53 -5.10
N THR A 84 -11.47 3.10 -4.72
CA THR A 84 -10.46 3.51 -5.70
C THR A 84 -9.88 2.33 -6.47
N VAL A 85 -9.57 1.21 -5.81
CA VAL A 85 -9.08 0.00 -6.48
C VAL A 85 -10.12 -0.58 -7.42
N ILE A 86 -11.40 -0.57 -7.03
CA ILE A 86 -12.49 -1.00 -7.92
C ILE A 86 -12.58 -0.07 -9.13
N GLY A 87 -12.54 1.25 -8.94
CA GLY A 87 -12.60 2.23 -10.04
C GLY A 87 -11.42 2.12 -10.99
N LEU A 88 -10.21 2.02 -10.45
CA LEU A 88 -8.99 1.73 -11.21
C LEU A 88 -9.11 0.40 -11.95
N GLY A 89 -9.66 -0.61 -11.26
CA GLY A 89 -9.81 -1.95 -11.79
C GLY A 89 -10.72 -1.98 -13.02
N VAL A 90 -11.89 -1.34 -12.91
CA VAL A 90 -12.83 -1.14 -14.02
C VAL A 90 -12.15 -0.39 -15.17
N GLY A 91 -11.40 0.67 -14.87
CA GLY A 91 -10.66 1.44 -15.88
C GLY A 91 -9.65 0.59 -16.66
N ILE A 92 -8.83 -0.22 -15.96
CA ILE A 92 -7.85 -1.12 -16.59
C ILE A 92 -8.57 -2.19 -17.42
N TYR A 93 -9.60 -2.84 -16.85
CA TYR A 93 -10.31 -3.93 -17.52
C TYR A 93 -11.00 -3.49 -18.82
N ILE A 94 -11.55 -2.27 -18.85
CA ILE A 94 -12.19 -1.71 -20.05
C ILE A 94 -11.15 -1.29 -21.10
N THR A 95 -10.02 -0.71 -20.67
CA THR A 95 -9.02 -0.11 -21.58
C THR A 95 -7.98 -1.11 -22.11
N ALA A 96 -7.68 -2.17 -21.36
CA ALA A 96 -6.67 -3.16 -21.74
C ALA A 96 -6.99 -3.87 -23.08
N PRO A 97 -8.21 -4.39 -23.32
CA PRO A 97 -8.54 -5.05 -24.59
C PRO A 97 -8.44 -4.10 -25.79
N VAL A 98 -8.84 -2.84 -25.61
CA VAL A 98 -8.84 -1.82 -26.67
C VAL A 98 -7.43 -1.41 -27.08
N THR A 99 -6.49 -1.38 -26.13
CA THR A 99 -5.12 -0.89 -26.37
C THR A 99 -4.15 -1.98 -26.79
N THR A 100 -4.39 -3.23 -26.39
CA THR A 100 -3.41 -4.32 -26.54
C THR A 100 -3.95 -5.56 -27.24
N GLY A 101 -5.27 -5.67 -27.44
CA GLY A 101 -5.90 -6.79 -28.13
C GLY A 101 -5.88 -8.12 -27.37
N ALA A 102 -5.41 -8.13 -26.12
CA ALA A 102 -5.32 -9.31 -25.28
C ALA A 102 -6.16 -9.14 -24.00
N GLU A 103 -6.80 -10.22 -23.59
CA GLU A 103 -7.68 -10.26 -22.42
C GLU A 103 -6.95 -10.90 -21.25
N LEU A 104 -6.93 -10.20 -20.12
CA LEU A 104 -6.41 -10.74 -18.87
C LEU A 104 -7.52 -11.52 -18.16
N GLU A 105 -7.22 -12.73 -17.70
CA GLU A 105 -8.21 -13.58 -17.02
C GLU A 105 -8.80 -12.84 -15.81
N PHE A 106 -10.14 -12.75 -15.76
CA PHE A 106 -10.86 -11.97 -14.74
C PHE A 106 -10.51 -12.38 -13.29
N LEU A 107 -10.32 -13.67 -13.02
CA LEU A 107 -9.92 -14.13 -11.68
C LEU A 107 -8.51 -13.68 -11.31
N THR A 108 -7.58 -13.69 -12.26
CA THR A 108 -6.21 -13.23 -12.08
C THR A 108 -6.19 -11.73 -11.83
N PHE A 109 -7.01 -10.98 -12.56
CA PHE A 109 -7.19 -9.56 -12.33
C PHE A 109 -7.69 -9.24 -10.91
N ILE A 110 -8.71 -9.97 -10.43
CA ILE A 110 -9.21 -9.80 -9.06
C ILE A 110 -8.12 -10.06 -8.03
N LYS A 111 -7.27 -11.08 -8.22
CA LYS A 111 -6.16 -11.38 -7.32
C LYS A 111 -5.16 -10.21 -7.23
N LEU A 112 -4.79 -9.63 -8.38
CA LEU A 112 -3.89 -8.49 -8.46
C LEU A 112 -4.50 -7.23 -7.83
N ALA A 113 -5.80 -6.98 -8.07
CA ALA A 113 -6.54 -5.88 -7.46
C ALA A 113 -6.62 -6.04 -5.92
N LEU A 114 -6.88 -7.25 -5.43
CA LEU A 114 -6.94 -7.55 -4.00
C LEU A 114 -5.60 -7.31 -3.32
N MET A 115 -4.49 -7.75 -3.92
CA MET A 115 -3.15 -7.51 -3.37
C MET A 115 -2.76 -6.02 -3.43
N THR A 116 -3.16 -5.31 -4.49
CA THR A 116 -2.99 -3.85 -4.57
C THR A 116 -3.72 -3.16 -3.44
N TRP A 117 -4.98 -3.53 -3.18
CA TRP A 117 -5.77 -2.97 -2.09
C TRP A 117 -5.16 -3.27 -0.72
N LEU A 118 -4.73 -4.51 -0.48
CA LEU A 118 -4.09 -4.89 0.77
C LEU A 118 -2.79 -4.10 1.02
N LEU A 119 -2.00 -3.88 -0.03
CA LEU A 119 -0.78 -3.08 0.05
C LEU A 119 -1.09 -1.60 0.34
N MET A 120 -2.11 -1.04 -0.30
CA MET A 120 -2.61 0.32 -0.01
C MET A 120 -3.06 0.45 1.44
N ILE A 121 -3.79 -0.53 1.96
CA ILE A 121 -4.21 -0.56 3.37
C ILE A 121 -2.98 -0.58 4.28
N ALA A 122 -1.95 -1.37 3.97
CA ALA A 122 -0.74 -1.44 4.78
C ALA A 122 0.00 -0.09 4.83
N TYR A 123 0.30 0.51 3.67
CA TYR A 123 0.95 1.83 3.59
C TYR A 123 0.10 2.93 4.26
N GLY A 124 -1.19 2.97 3.94
CA GLY A 124 -2.11 3.94 4.50
C GLY A 124 -2.24 3.81 6.01
N THR A 125 -2.29 2.58 6.54
CA THR A 125 -2.40 2.34 7.99
C THR A 125 -1.14 2.77 8.73
N ILE A 126 0.06 2.57 8.17
CA ILE A 126 1.30 3.06 8.75
C ILE A 126 1.28 4.60 8.81
N ALA A 127 0.95 5.26 7.70
CA ALA A 127 0.85 6.71 7.63
C ALA A 127 -0.19 7.27 8.62
N PHE A 128 -1.37 6.64 8.66
CA PHE A 128 -2.46 6.98 9.56
C PHE A 128 -2.06 6.80 11.03
N ALA A 129 -1.42 5.68 11.36
CA ALA A 129 -0.96 5.38 12.72
C ALA A 129 0.04 6.44 13.21
N VAL A 130 1.06 6.77 12.41
CA VAL A 130 2.04 7.80 12.75
C VAL A 130 1.36 9.16 12.92
N GLY A 131 0.40 9.49 12.04
CA GLY A 131 -0.39 10.71 12.14
C GLY A 131 -1.18 10.79 13.45
N MET A 132 -1.95 9.76 13.79
CA MET A 132 -2.76 9.71 15.01
C MET A 132 -1.89 9.72 16.29
N ILE A 133 -0.75 9.03 16.25
CA ILE A 133 0.18 8.92 17.38
C ILE A 133 0.91 10.23 17.64
N SER A 134 1.40 10.89 16.59
CA SER A 134 2.27 12.06 16.73
C SER A 134 1.53 13.39 16.65
N GLY A 135 0.39 13.43 15.95
CA GLY A 135 -0.29 14.67 15.54
C GLY A 135 0.52 15.54 14.59
N SER A 136 1.65 15.04 14.10
CA SER A 136 2.55 15.79 13.23
C SER A 136 2.47 15.27 11.81
N LYS A 137 1.96 16.11 10.90
CA LYS A 137 1.99 15.82 9.46
C LYS A 137 3.40 15.64 8.94
N GLY A 138 4.37 16.38 9.48
CA GLY A 138 5.79 16.25 9.14
C GLY A 138 6.33 14.85 9.42
N LEU A 139 6.08 14.32 10.64
CA LEU A 139 6.49 12.96 11.00
C LEU A 139 5.74 11.90 10.20
N ALA A 140 4.42 12.05 10.02
CA ALA A 140 3.63 11.14 9.20
C ALA A 140 4.16 11.07 7.76
N THR A 141 4.53 12.22 7.19
CA THR A 141 5.11 12.32 5.84
C THR A 141 6.49 11.66 5.77
N LEU A 142 7.38 11.99 6.71
CA LEU A 142 8.74 11.44 6.73
C LEU A 142 8.73 9.91 6.82
N VAL A 143 7.96 9.34 7.75
CA VAL A 143 7.88 7.89 7.91
C VAL A 143 7.25 7.24 6.67
N SER A 144 6.22 7.85 6.10
CA SER A 144 5.56 7.29 4.90
C SER A 144 6.50 7.26 3.70
N ILE A 145 7.27 8.34 3.46
CA ILE A 145 8.29 8.40 2.40
C ILE A 145 9.35 7.34 2.65
N PHE A 146 9.86 7.23 3.87
CA PHE A 146 10.87 6.24 4.21
C PHE A 146 10.39 4.81 3.93
N VAL A 147 9.16 4.49 4.31
CA VAL A 147 8.58 3.14 4.14
C VAL A 147 8.32 2.83 2.66
N ILE A 148 7.75 3.75 1.88
CA ILE A 148 7.43 3.49 0.47
C ILE A 148 8.67 3.49 -0.42
N ILE A 149 9.56 4.47 -0.27
CA ILE A 149 10.80 4.56 -1.05
C ILE A 149 11.79 3.49 -0.60
N GLY A 150 11.88 3.20 0.70
CA GLY A 150 12.68 2.10 1.23
C GLY A 150 12.21 0.76 0.66
N SER A 151 10.91 0.50 0.62
CA SER A 151 10.34 -0.70 -0.01
C SER A 151 10.70 -0.79 -1.50
N PHE A 152 10.58 0.32 -2.23
CA PHE A 152 10.96 0.39 -3.64
C PHE A 152 12.44 0.07 -3.86
N ILE A 153 13.35 0.71 -3.11
CA ILE A 153 14.79 0.50 -3.24
C ILE A 153 15.14 -0.95 -2.94
N LEU A 154 14.62 -1.49 -1.84
CA LEU A 154 14.87 -2.87 -1.43
C LEU A 154 14.40 -3.85 -2.49
N SER A 155 13.15 -3.77 -2.95
CA SER A 155 12.61 -4.70 -3.96
C SER A 155 13.27 -4.55 -5.34
N THR A 156 13.67 -3.33 -5.72
CA THR A 156 14.25 -3.09 -7.06
C THR A 156 15.71 -3.51 -7.13
N PHE A 157 16.49 -3.24 -6.08
CA PHE A 157 17.95 -3.38 -6.12
C PHE A 157 18.49 -4.61 -5.37
N ALA A 158 17.68 -5.29 -4.55
CA ALA A 158 18.10 -6.53 -3.88
C ALA A 158 18.66 -7.61 -4.81
N PRO A 159 18.10 -7.87 -6.01
CA PRO A 159 18.66 -8.86 -6.93
C PRO A 159 20.05 -8.48 -7.48
N ALA A 160 20.39 -7.20 -7.45
CA ALA A 160 21.64 -6.67 -8.00
C ALA A 160 22.72 -6.42 -6.94
N VAL A 161 22.36 -6.37 -5.66
CA VAL A 161 23.22 -5.95 -4.56
C VAL A 161 23.11 -6.93 -3.39
N ASP A 162 24.13 -7.76 -3.20
CA ASP A 162 24.11 -8.90 -2.25
C ASP A 162 23.74 -8.50 -0.80
N TRP A 163 24.24 -7.36 -0.32
CA TRP A 163 23.94 -6.91 1.04
C TRP A 163 22.48 -6.43 1.19
N LEU A 164 21.85 -5.91 0.12
CA LEU A 164 20.44 -5.52 0.12
C LEU A 164 19.51 -6.73 0.19
N GLY A 165 19.91 -7.87 -0.38
CA GLY A 165 19.12 -9.10 -0.36
C GLY A 165 18.75 -9.58 1.05
N HIS A 166 19.59 -9.29 2.05
CA HIS A 166 19.31 -9.61 3.46
C HIS A 166 18.14 -8.78 4.03
N TYR A 167 17.90 -7.59 3.47
CA TYR A 167 16.90 -6.63 3.92
C TYR A 167 15.66 -6.59 3.03
N GLU A 168 15.62 -7.34 1.92
CA GLU A 168 14.52 -7.31 0.96
C GLU A 168 13.15 -7.59 1.61
N LYS A 169 13.12 -8.47 2.62
CA LYS A 169 11.92 -8.80 3.41
C LYS A 169 11.35 -7.63 4.22
N LEU A 170 12.08 -6.53 4.38
CA LEU A 170 11.55 -5.30 4.99
C LEU A 170 10.69 -4.49 4.02
N SER A 171 10.82 -4.75 2.72
CA SER A 171 9.97 -4.13 1.71
C SER A 171 8.54 -4.66 1.79
N LEU A 172 7.56 -3.77 1.80
CA LEU A 172 6.16 -4.17 1.63
C LEU A 172 5.86 -4.62 0.19
N ILE A 173 6.62 -4.12 -0.80
CA ILE A 173 6.47 -4.50 -2.22
C ILE A 173 6.95 -5.94 -2.44
N TYR A 174 7.92 -6.43 -1.66
CA TYR A 174 8.37 -7.83 -1.71
C TYR A 174 7.21 -8.83 -1.51
N TYR A 175 6.22 -8.46 -0.71
CA TYR A 175 5.03 -9.28 -0.46
C TYR A 175 3.94 -9.10 -1.51
N PHE A 176 4.20 -8.39 -2.61
CA PHE A 176 3.32 -8.33 -3.77
C PHE A 176 4.07 -8.70 -5.07
N PRO A 177 4.50 -9.97 -5.23
CA PRO A 177 5.10 -10.45 -6.47
C PRO A 177 4.00 -10.66 -7.53
N ALA A 178 3.75 -9.68 -8.40
CA ALA A 178 2.60 -9.70 -9.30
C ALA A 178 2.73 -10.81 -10.35
N VAL A 179 3.94 -11.03 -10.87
CA VAL A 179 4.26 -12.12 -11.80
C VAL A 179 3.93 -13.48 -11.20
N ASP A 180 4.37 -13.75 -9.97
CA ASP A 180 4.10 -15.03 -9.29
C ASP A 180 2.60 -15.22 -9.01
N ILE A 181 1.85 -14.13 -8.78
CA ILE A 181 0.40 -14.18 -8.58
C ILE A 181 -0.33 -14.60 -9.86
N VAL A 182 0.17 -14.19 -11.03
CA VAL A 182 -0.38 -14.64 -12.32
C VAL A 182 -0.09 -16.12 -12.53
N GLU A 183 1.13 -16.58 -12.25
CA GLU A 183 1.54 -17.95 -12.55
C GLU A 183 1.04 -18.98 -11.52
N TYR A 184 1.12 -18.66 -10.23
CA TYR A 184 0.88 -19.61 -9.13
C TYR A 184 -0.25 -19.20 -8.19
N GLY A 185 -0.77 -17.97 -8.33
CA GLY A 185 -1.78 -17.41 -7.44
C GLY A 185 -1.20 -16.75 -6.19
N ILE A 186 -2.09 -16.32 -5.29
CA ILE A 186 -1.69 -15.55 -4.11
C ILE A 186 -1.08 -16.47 -3.05
N ALA A 187 0.17 -16.18 -2.68
CA ALA A 187 0.81 -16.81 -1.54
C ALA A 187 0.16 -16.35 -0.21
N LYS A 188 -0.30 -17.30 0.61
CA LYS A 188 -0.94 -17.00 1.91
C LYS A 188 0.00 -16.25 2.86
N THR A 189 1.30 -16.51 2.77
CA THR A 189 2.34 -15.84 3.56
C THR A 189 2.35 -14.33 3.29
N ASN A 190 2.23 -13.91 2.03
CA ASN A 190 2.23 -12.51 1.64
C ASN A 190 1.03 -11.76 2.21
N VAL A 191 -0.15 -12.38 2.09
CA VAL A 191 -1.39 -11.88 2.69
C VAL A 191 -1.24 -11.73 4.20
N ALA A 192 -0.72 -12.76 4.86
CA ALA A 192 -0.55 -12.79 6.31
C ALA A 192 0.41 -11.70 6.80
N VAL A 193 1.52 -11.46 6.10
CA VAL A 193 2.48 -10.42 6.48
C VAL A 193 1.88 -9.03 6.31
N LEU A 194 1.29 -8.70 5.15
CA LEU A 194 0.69 -7.38 4.92
C LEU A 194 -0.48 -7.10 5.88
N SER A 195 -1.30 -8.12 6.15
CA SER A 195 -2.38 -8.03 7.13
C SER A 195 -1.82 -7.88 8.55
N GLY A 196 -0.75 -8.61 8.89
CA GLY A 196 -0.07 -8.51 10.18
C GLY A 196 0.52 -7.12 10.44
N VAL A 197 1.22 -6.55 9.46
CA VAL A 197 1.75 -5.17 9.52
C VAL A 197 0.61 -4.18 9.74
N THR A 198 -0.48 -4.31 8.99
CA THR A 198 -1.68 -3.48 9.13
C THR A 198 -2.26 -3.57 10.55
N LEU A 199 -2.48 -4.79 11.05
CA LEU A 199 -3.05 -5.02 12.37
C LEU A 199 -2.15 -4.48 13.48
N VAL A 200 -0.84 -4.71 13.41
CA VAL A 200 0.11 -4.20 14.40
C VAL A 200 0.12 -2.67 14.41
N ALA A 201 0.22 -2.02 13.24
CA ALA A 201 0.20 -0.56 13.14
C ALA A 201 -1.10 0.03 13.70
N LEU A 202 -2.25 -0.57 13.39
CA LEU A 202 -3.55 -0.14 13.88
C LEU A 202 -3.67 -0.31 15.40
N LEU A 203 -3.27 -1.45 15.95
CA LEU A 203 -3.32 -1.72 17.39
C LEU A 203 -2.41 -0.76 18.17
N VAL A 204 -1.21 -0.49 17.67
CA VAL A 204 -0.30 0.50 18.27
C VAL A 204 -0.94 1.88 18.26
N ALA A 205 -1.56 2.30 17.14
CA ALA A 205 -2.27 3.57 17.05
C ALA A 205 -3.41 3.66 18.08
N ILE A 206 -4.23 2.61 18.21
CA ILE A 206 -5.33 2.57 19.18
C ILE A 206 -4.83 2.72 20.63
N VAL A 207 -3.80 1.98 21.00
CA VAL A 207 -3.27 1.97 22.38
C VAL A 207 -2.65 3.33 22.74
N VAL A 208 -1.88 3.90 21.82
CA VAL A 208 -1.16 5.16 22.05
C VAL A 208 -2.11 6.35 21.99
N PHE A 209 -2.98 6.43 20.99
CA PHE A 209 -3.94 7.54 20.85
C PHE A 209 -4.91 7.64 22.05
N ARG A 210 -5.25 6.51 22.67
CA ARG A 210 -6.08 6.50 23.89
C ARG A 210 -5.43 7.22 25.06
N ARG A 211 -4.10 7.15 25.18
CA ARG A 211 -3.32 7.74 26.28
C ARG A 211 -2.75 9.12 25.97
N ARG A 212 -2.81 9.54 24.71
CA ARG A 212 -2.21 10.77 24.21
C ARG A 212 -3.02 11.99 24.63
N ASP A 213 -2.39 13.01 25.19
CA ASP A 213 -3.04 14.29 25.39
C ASP A 213 -3.17 15.01 24.04
N VAL A 214 -4.40 15.18 23.59
CA VAL A 214 -4.68 15.90 22.35
C VAL A 214 -4.64 17.39 22.69
N ARG A 215 -3.58 18.02 22.18
CA ARG A 215 -3.48 19.48 22.12
C ARG A 215 -4.15 19.90 20.83
#